data_AF-A0A1Q5B6V0-F1
#
_entry.id   AF-A0A1Q5B6V0-F1
#
_cell.length_a   1.000
_cell.length_b   1.000
_cell.length_c   1.000
_cell.angle_alpha   90.00
_cell.angle_beta   90.00
_cell.angle_gamma   90.00
#
_symmetry.space_group_name_H-M   'P 1'
#
loop_
_entity.id
_entity.type
_entity.pdbx_description
1 polymer ?
#
loop_
_entity_poly.entity_id
_entity_poly.type
_entity_poly.pdbx_seq_one_letter_code
_entity_poly.pdbx_strand_id
1 'polypeptide(L)' 'MSEESESVSEALAEPGGITPDRLLHTGASDRPSPEDLVLASGRDLTPETLEWARRKLAAEGRSAIDKQLP' A
#
# COMPACT_ATOMS: atom_id res chain seq x y z
N MET A 1 -29.23 -15.82 12.19
CA MET A 1 -28.96 -14.53 12.85
C MET A 1 -27.58 -14.12 12.35
N SER A 2 -27.48 -13.51 11.18
CA SER A 2 -27.58 -12.05 10.95
C SER A 2 -26.79 -11.24 11.97
N GLU A 3 -25.66 -10.73 11.45
CA GLU A 3 -25.12 -9.37 11.61
C GLU A 3 -24.48 -8.97 12.94
N GLU A 4 -23.15 -8.86 12.90
CA GLU A 4 -22.35 -7.74 13.41
C GLU A 4 -20.97 -7.92 12.73
N SER A 5 -20.61 -7.26 11.62
CA SER A 5 -20.56 -5.82 11.38
C SER A 5 -20.02 -5.05 12.58
N GLU A 6 -18.92 -5.52 13.17
CA GLU A 6 -18.11 -4.66 14.03
C GLU A 6 -17.24 -3.77 13.14
N SER A 7 -17.70 -2.53 13.05
CA SER A 7 -17.16 -1.40 12.33
C SER A 7 -15.64 -1.26 12.49
N VAL A 8 -14.98 -1.32 11.34
CA VAL A 8 -13.77 -0.56 11.05
C VAL A 8 -13.96 0.88 11.57
N SER A 9 -12.99 1.41 12.32
CA SER A 9 -12.80 2.84 12.65
C SER A 9 -13.22 3.39 14.02
N GLU A 10 -13.70 2.61 14.99
CA GLU A 10 -13.94 3.17 16.35
C GLU A 10 -12.68 3.17 17.25
N ALA A 11 -11.53 3.53 16.69
CA ALA A 11 -10.51 4.20 17.49
C ALA A 11 -10.73 5.69 17.25
N LEU A 12 -11.74 6.24 17.92
CA LEU A 12 -11.76 7.66 18.24
C LEU A 12 -10.47 7.90 19.01
N ALA A 13 -9.43 8.33 18.30
CA ALA A 13 -8.25 8.89 18.90
C ALA A 13 -8.73 10.09 19.69
N GLU A 14 -8.97 9.90 20.99
CA GLU A 14 -9.00 10.98 21.96
C GLU A 14 -7.83 11.91 21.59
N PRO A 15 -8.06 13.18 21.24
CA PRO A 15 -7.00 14.08 20.80
C PRO A 15 -6.02 14.28 21.97
N GLY A 16 -4.99 13.43 22.03
CA GLY A 16 -4.05 13.33 23.15
C GLY A 16 -3.54 11.93 23.51
N GLY A 17 -4.11 10.84 22.98
CA GLY A 17 -3.65 9.47 23.26
C GLY A 17 -2.56 8.97 22.30
N ILE A 18 -1.55 8.24 22.82
CA ILE A 18 -0.56 7.53 22.00
C ILE A 18 -1.26 6.35 21.30
N THR A 19 -1.11 6.27 19.97
CA THR A 19 -1.65 5.15 19.19
C THR A 19 -0.98 3.84 19.61
N PRO A 20 -1.73 2.82 20.05
CA PRO A 20 -1.17 1.52 20.44
C PRO A 20 -0.42 0.84 19.28
N ASP A 21 0.74 0.25 19.56
CA ASP A 21 1.60 -0.41 18.55
C ASP A 21 0.87 -1.47 17.71
N ARG A 22 -0.06 -2.22 18.30
CA ARG A 22 -0.87 -3.22 17.58
C ARG A 22 -1.77 -2.63 16.48
N LEU A 23 -2.06 -1.34 16.56
CA LEU A 23 -2.82 -0.58 15.57
C LEU A 23 -1.91 0.17 14.58
N LEU A 24 -0.61 0.20 14.85
CA LEU A 24 0.36 0.73 13.91
C LEU A 24 0.57 -0.31 12.81
N HIS A 25 0.24 0.08 11.59
CA HIS A 25 0.51 -0.71 10.41
C HIS A 25 1.55 0.05 9.60
N THR A 26 2.73 -0.55 9.42
CA THR A 26 3.64 -0.04 8.39
C THR A 26 2.94 -0.26 7.07
N GLY A 27 2.69 0.80 6.29
CA GLY A 27 1.90 0.79 5.06
C GLY A 27 2.43 -0.07 3.91
N ALA A 28 3.22 -1.10 4.20
CA ALA A 28 3.52 -2.20 3.31
C ALA A 28 2.22 -3.00 3.09
N SER A 29 1.36 -2.50 2.22
CA SER A 29 0.33 -3.30 1.57
C SER A 29 0.95 -4.63 1.13
N ASP A 30 0.28 -5.76 1.39
CA ASP A 30 0.80 -7.10 1.08
C ASP A 30 1.26 -7.26 -0.38
N ARG A 31 0.71 -6.43 -1.28
CA ARG A 31 1.08 -6.37 -2.69
C ARG A 31 1.24 -4.90 -3.14
N PRO A 32 2.41 -4.52 -3.70
CA PRO A 32 2.58 -3.19 -4.26
C PRO A 32 1.68 -3.00 -5.48
N SER A 33 1.09 -1.81 -5.58
CA SER A 33 0.30 -1.40 -6.74
C SER A 33 1.23 -0.95 -7.89
N PRO A 34 0.73 -0.96 -9.14
CA PRO A 34 1.45 -0.35 -10.26
C PRO A 34 1.84 1.11 -9.99
N GLU A 35 0.97 1.88 -9.35
CA GLU A 35 1.19 3.26 -8.96
C GLU A 35 2.38 3.39 -8.00
N ASP A 36 2.47 2.52 -6.99
CA ASP A 36 3.59 2.50 -6.04
C ASP A 36 4.92 2.30 -6.76
N LEU A 37 4.95 1.38 -7.74
CA LEU A 37 6.16 1.09 -8.50
C LEU A 37 6.58 2.25 -9.42
N VAL A 38 5.62 2.95 -10.01
CA VAL A 38 5.88 4.16 -10.82
C VAL A 38 6.46 5.26 -9.94
N LEU A 39 5.84 5.53 -8.79
CA LEU A 39 6.29 6.57 -7.86
C LEU A 39 7.67 6.24 -7.26
N ALA A 40 7.90 5.00 -6.85
CA ALA A 40 9.20 4.53 -6.36
C ALA A 40 10.30 4.64 -7.43
N SER A 41 9.93 4.57 -8.72
CA SER A 41 10.86 4.75 -9.84
C SER A 41 11.12 6.21 -10.21
N GLY A 42 10.47 7.17 -9.56
CA GLY A 42 10.60 8.61 -9.85
C GLY A 42 10.00 9.03 -11.20
N ARG A 43 9.03 8.27 -11.72
CA ARG A 43 8.35 8.54 -12.99
C ARG A 43 6.96 9.15 -12.75
N ASP A 44 6.47 9.89 -13.74
CA ASP A 44 5.09 10.41 -13.72
C ASP A 44 4.06 9.31 -13.96
N LEU A 45 2.85 9.50 -13.40
CA LEU A 45 1.71 8.60 -13.57
C LEU A 45 1.02 8.85 -14.92
N THR A 46 1.52 8.20 -15.96
CA THR A 46 0.92 8.19 -17.30
C THR A 46 0.40 6.78 -17.63
N PRO A 47 -0.52 6.65 -18.59
CA PRO A 47 -1.00 5.32 -19.00
C PRO A 47 0.12 4.35 -19.38
N GLU A 48 1.17 4.86 -20.02
CA GLU A 48 2.34 4.12 -20.48
C GLU A 48 3.20 3.62 -19.30
N THR A 49 3.46 4.49 -18.32
CA THR A 49 4.27 4.10 -17.14
C THR A 49 3.51 3.12 -16.26
N LEU A 50 2.18 3.25 -16.17
CA LEU A 50 1.34 2.30 -15.47
C LEU A 50 1.30 0.92 -16.15
N GLU A 51 1.27 0.87 -17.48
CA GLU A 51 1.33 -0.40 -18.21
C GLU A 51 2.69 -1.09 -18.03
N TRP A 52 3.78 -0.33 -18.09
CA TRP A 52 5.11 -0.82 -17.74
C TRP A 52 5.14 -1.42 -16.32
N ALA A 53 4.58 -0.71 -15.33
CA ALA A 53 4.55 -1.16 -13.95
C ALA A 53 3.70 -2.43 -13.78
N ARG A 54 2.55 -2.52 -14.44
CA ARG A 54 1.72 -3.75 -14.47
C ARG A 54 2.51 -4.95 -15.01
N ARG A 55 3.23 -4.77 -16.12
CA ARG A 55 4.07 -5.83 -16.70
C ARG A 55 5.21 -6.22 -15.77
N LYS A 56 5.87 -5.25 -15.14
CA LYS A 56 6.98 -5.50 -14.22
C LYS A 56 6.53 -6.23 -12.95
N LEU A 57 5.40 -5.83 -12.37
CA LEU A 57 4.79 -6.52 -11.23
C LEU A 57 4.31 -7.93 -11.59
N ALA A 58 3.80 -8.15 -12.80
CA ALA A 58 3.42 -9.48 -13.26
C ALA A 58 4.64 -10.42 -13.42
N ALA A 59 5.78 -9.88 -13.85
CA ALA A 59 7.01 -10.65 -14.06
C ALA A 59 7.79 -10.90 -12.76
N GLU A 60 7.87 -9.89 -11.89
CA GLU A 60 8.80 -9.88 -10.74
C GLU A 60 8.08 -9.91 -9.39
N GLY A 61 6.76 -9.75 -9.37
CA GLY A 61 5.97 -9.70 -8.15
C GLY A 61 6.42 -8.57 -7.23
N ARG A 62 6.40 -8.84 -5.93
CA ARG A 62 6.76 -7.87 -4.88
C ARG A 62 8.21 -7.37 -4.97
N SER A 63 9.12 -8.22 -5.45
CA SER A 63 10.54 -7.89 -5.59
C SER A 63 10.82 -6.81 -6.64
N ALA A 64 9.83 -6.42 -7.46
CA ALA A 64 9.97 -5.31 -8.40
C ALA A 64 10.29 -3.98 -7.68
N ILE A 65 9.71 -3.75 -6.50
CA ILE A 65 9.96 -2.56 -5.67
C ILE A 65 11.37 -2.61 -5.09
N ASP A 66 11.73 -3.73 -4.47
CA ASP A 66 13.02 -3.89 -3.80
C ASP A 66 14.20 -3.71 -4.77
N LYS A 67 14.05 -4.11 -6.04
CA LYS A 67 15.06 -3.91 -7.08
C LYS A 67 15.08 -2.49 -7.66
N GLN A 68 13.99 -1.76 -7.52
CA GLN A 68 13.86 -0.41 -8.07
C GLN A 68 14.46 0.64 -7.13
N LEU A 69 14.42 0.37 -5.84
CA LEU A 69 15.02 1.21 -4.82
C LEU A 69 16.54 0.98 -4.78
N PRO A 70 17.36 2.03 -4.64
CA PRO A 70 18.82 1.93 -4.53
C PRO A 70 19.29 1.24 -3.25
#